data_AF-L5N1G1-F1
#
_entry.id   AF-L5N1G1-F1
#
_cell.length_a   1.000
_cell.length_b   1.000
_cell.length_c   1.000
_cell.angle_alpha   90.00
_cell.angle_beta   90.00
_cell.angle_gamma   90.00
#
_symmetry.space_group_name_H-M   'P 1'
#
loop_
_entity.id
_entity.type
_entity.pdbx_description
1 polymer ?
#
loop_
_entity_poly.entity_id
_entity_poly.type
_entity_poly.pdbx_seq_one_letter_code
_entity_poly.pdbx_strand_id
1 'polypeptide(L)'
;LDFDARLVADGETIGVGGAELVAVHAPGHTTEMTAFRLGDLLVAGDSLFLASVARPDLEDGDEGAPDAARRLHATLTERYGEFADDTLVAPAHYGPRTAPDETGAYVAELGALRERLGALSMDEAAFVSFVCSDMPPRPANYERIIETNLGRNSLTDEEAFEVELGPNNCAATSEA
;
A
#
# COMPACT_ATOMS: atom_id res chain seq x y z
N LEU A 1 -16.00 -1.74 14.17
CA LEU A 1 -15.70 -3.10 13.71
C LEU A 1 -16.76 -4.00 14.31
N ASP A 2 -17.49 -4.72 13.48
CA ASP A 2 -18.59 -5.59 13.92
C ASP A 2 -18.12 -7.04 14.16
N PHE A 3 -16.84 -7.21 14.50
CA PHE A 3 -16.21 -8.50 14.81
C PHE A 3 -15.13 -8.33 15.90
N ASP A 4 -14.79 -9.44 16.57
CA ASP A 4 -13.70 -9.48 17.55
C ASP A 4 -12.35 -9.34 16.85
N ALA A 5 -11.60 -8.30 17.20
CA ALA A 5 -10.35 -7.95 16.55
C ALA A 5 -9.34 -7.49 17.60
N ARG A 6 -8.09 -7.95 17.44
CA ARG A 6 -6.96 -7.37 18.14
C ARG A 6 -6.47 -6.17 17.35
N LEU A 7 -6.51 -5.00 17.97
CA LEU A 7 -5.83 -3.82 17.44
C LEU A 7 -4.32 -4.00 17.59
N VAL A 8 -3.58 -3.56 16.58
CA VAL A 8 -2.12 -3.66 16.51
C VAL A 8 -1.56 -2.25 16.45
N ALA A 9 -0.67 -1.90 17.37
CA ALA A 9 -0.01 -0.60 17.41
C ALA A 9 1.29 -0.59 16.59
N ASP A 10 1.76 0.61 16.22
CA ASP A 10 3.08 0.80 15.62
C ASP A 10 4.19 0.18 16.50
N GLY A 11 5.09 -0.59 15.90
CA GLY A 11 6.16 -1.31 16.58
C GLY A 11 5.73 -2.55 17.36
N GLU A 12 4.44 -2.90 17.40
CA GLU A 12 3.97 -4.10 18.06
C GLU A 12 4.45 -5.35 17.32
N THR A 13 4.90 -6.36 18.08
CA THR A 13 5.36 -7.65 17.54
C THR A 13 4.27 -8.70 17.64
N ILE A 14 4.02 -9.40 16.53
CA ILE A 14 3.08 -10.50 16.41
C ILE A 14 3.87 -11.77 16.06
N GLY A 15 3.83 -12.76 16.95
CA GLY A 15 4.44 -14.06 16.71
C GLY A 15 3.55 -14.92 15.80
N VAL A 16 4.14 -15.47 14.74
CA VAL A 16 3.50 -16.44 13.82
C VAL A 16 4.39 -17.67 13.72
N GLY A 17 4.07 -18.71 14.50
CA GLY A 17 4.93 -19.87 14.61
C GLY A 17 6.30 -19.49 15.19
N GLY A 18 7.38 -19.69 14.41
CA GLY A 18 8.74 -19.27 14.76
C GLY A 18 9.16 -17.90 14.21
N ALA A 19 8.25 -17.19 13.53
CA ALA A 19 8.50 -15.89 12.93
C ALA A 19 7.94 -14.76 13.80
N GLU A 20 8.56 -13.58 13.69
CA GLU A 20 8.12 -12.34 14.34
C GLU A 20 7.80 -11.29 13.28
N LEU A 21 6.56 -10.82 13.27
CA LEU A 21 6.09 -9.71 12.45
C LEU A 21 6.07 -8.45 13.29
N VAL A 22 6.79 -7.42 12.87
CA VAL A 22 6.74 -6.10 13.53
C VAL A 22 5.86 -5.18 12.71
N ALA A 23 4.81 -4.63 13.33
CA ALA A 23 3.93 -3.67 12.68
C ALA A 23 4.63 -2.33 12.44
N VAL A 24 4.40 -1.76 11.26
CA VAL A 24 4.95 -0.48 10.82
C VAL A 24 3.79 0.37 10.34
N HIS A 25 3.44 1.41 11.09
CA HIS A 25 2.38 2.33 10.68
C HIS A 25 2.82 3.11 9.43
N ALA A 26 2.03 3.00 8.36
CA ALA A 26 2.40 3.44 7.02
C ALA A 26 1.24 4.18 6.32
N PRO A 27 0.69 5.26 6.93
CA PRO A 27 -0.47 5.95 6.40
C PRO A 27 -0.18 6.60 5.05
N GLY A 28 -1.22 6.71 4.21
CA GLY A 28 -1.12 7.40 2.93
C GLY A 28 -2.14 6.91 1.92
N HIS A 29 -2.23 5.60 1.74
CA HIS A 29 -3.31 4.99 0.96
C HIS A 29 -4.64 5.00 1.73
N THR A 30 -4.55 4.61 3.01
CA THR A 30 -5.57 4.84 4.02
C THR A 30 -4.91 5.42 5.28
N THR A 31 -5.71 5.95 6.20
CA THR A 31 -5.22 6.52 7.47
C THR A 31 -4.68 5.45 8.41
N GLU A 32 -5.24 4.24 8.39
CA GLU A 32 -4.85 3.12 9.24
C GLU A 32 -3.85 2.13 8.62
N MET A 33 -3.42 2.39 7.38
CA MET A 33 -2.53 1.51 6.63
C MET A 33 -1.32 1.07 7.47
N THR A 34 -1.11 -0.25 7.52
CA THR A 34 -0.10 -0.90 8.35
C THR A 34 0.70 -1.88 7.49
N ALA A 35 2.01 -1.67 7.41
CA ALA A 35 2.95 -2.61 6.84
C ALA A 35 3.50 -3.55 7.91
N PHE A 36 4.12 -4.65 7.50
CA PHE A 36 4.76 -5.59 8.43
C PHE A 36 6.20 -5.88 8.03
N ARG A 37 7.11 -5.79 9.00
CA ARG A 37 8.49 -6.24 8.84
C ARG A 37 8.63 -7.69 9.31
N LEU A 38 9.25 -8.53 8.48
CA LEU A 38 9.63 -9.90 8.78
C LEU A 38 11.12 -10.09 8.47
N GLY A 39 11.99 -9.98 9.47
CA GLY A 39 13.44 -9.97 9.24
C GLY A 39 13.86 -8.80 8.33
N ASP A 40 14.38 -9.11 7.15
CA ASP A 40 14.81 -8.12 6.14
C ASP A 40 13.75 -7.90 5.03
N LEU A 41 12.54 -8.45 5.20
CA LEU A 41 11.41 -8.23 4.32
C LEU A 41 10.44 -7.20 4.92
N LEU A 42 10.06 -6.21 4.13
CA LEU A 42 8.97 -5.29 4.39
C LEU A 42 7.77 -5.66 3.51
N VAL A 43 6.72 -6.19 4.12
CA VAL A 43 5.40 -6.36 3.49
C VAL A 43 4.71 -5.00 3.54
N ALA A 44 4.89 -4.22 2.48
CA ALA A 44 4.51 -2.81 2.41
C ALA A 44 3.00 -2.58 2.19
N GLY A 45 2.27 -3.63 1.81
CA GLY A 45 0.87 -3.53 1.42
C GLY A 45 0.67 -2.54 0.27
N ASP A 46 -0.35 -1.68 0.36
CA ASP A 46 -0.63 -0.63 -0.63
C ASP A 46 -0.01 0.71 -0.21
N SER A 47 1.30 0.77 0.00
CA SER A 47 2.02 2.02 0.24
C SER A 47 3.10 2.25 -0.83
N LEU A 48 3.97 1.26 -1.02
CA LEU A 48 5.04 1.23 -2.01
C LEU A 48 4.89 0.01 -2.91
N PHE A 49 4.86 0.24 -4.23
CA PHE A 49 4.83 -0.82 -5.24
C PHE A 49 6.18 -0.93 -5.95
N LEU A 50 6.38 -2.01 -6.70
CA LEU A 50 7.64 -2.20 -7.43
C LEU A 50 7.81 -1.20 -8.58
N ALA A 51 6.73 -0.66 -9.13
CA ALA A 51 6.75 0.25 -10.28
C ALA A 51 6.13 1.63 -10.01
N SER A 52 5.56 1.84 -8.83
CA SER A 52 4.78 3.05 -8.50
C SER A 52 4.59 3.18 -6.98
N VAL A 53 3.77 4.15 -6.57
CA VAL A 53 3.32 4.35 -5.18
C VAL A 53 1.80 4.34 -5.14
N ALA A 54 1.24 4.26 -3.93
CA ALA A 54 -0.20 4.22 -3.72
C ALA A 54 -0.94 5.47 -4.19
N ARG A 55 -2.16 5.28 -4.68
CA ARG A 55 -3.13 6.36 -4.89
C ARG A 55 -3.70 6.85 -3.54
N PRO A 56 -3.89 8.17 -3.35
CA PRO A 56 -4.34 8.74 -2.07
C PRO A 56 -5.85 9.06 -2.00
N ASP A 57 -6.66 8.77 -3.02
CA ASP A 57 -8.04 9.28 -3.18
C ASP A 57 -9.17 8.30 -2.81
N LEU A 58 -8.86 7.07 -2.38
CA LEU A 58 -9.91 6.07 -2.14
C LEU A 58 -10.66 6.22 -0.81
N GLU A 59 -9.97 6.70 0.24
CA GLU A 59 -10.55 6.79 1.60
C GLU A 59 -11.44 8.04 1.75
N ASP A 60 -10.86 9.22 1.49
CA ASP A 60 -11.51 10.53 1.69
C ASP A 60 -11.89 11.23 0.37
N GLY A 61 -11.78 10.53 -0.75
CA GLY A 61 -12.04 11.09 -2.08
C GLY A 61 -11.01 12.14 -2.53
N ASP A 62 -11.34 12.86 -3.60
CA ASP A 62 -10.43 13.83 -4.23
C ASP A 62 -10.13 15.02 -3.31
N GLU A 63 -11.05 15.37 -2.41
CA GLU A 63 -10.87 16.45 -1.44
C GLU A 63 -9.80 16.09 -0.39
N GLY A 64 -9.74 14.82 0.04
CA GLY A 64 -8.75 14.33 1.01
C GLY A 64 -7.43 13.86 0.38
N ALA A 65 -7.40 13.63 -0.93
CA ALA A 65 -6.23 13.14 -1.66
C ALA A 65 -4.92 13.92 -1.39
N PRO A 66 -4.91 15.27 -1.30
CA PRO A 66 -3.68 16.00 -1.00
C PRO A 66 -3.13 15.71 0.41
N ASP A 67 -3.99 15.55 1.42
CA ASP A 67 -3.56 15.26 2.79
C ASP A 67 -3.05 13.82 2.91
N ALA A 68 -3.74 12.88 2.27
CA ALA A 68 -3.31 11.49 2.13
C ALA A 68 -1.97 11.37 1.39
N ALA A 69 -1.76 12.14 0.33
CA ALA A 69 -0.47 12.21 -0.37
C ALA A 69 0.67 12.72 0.51
N ARG A 70 0.45 13.72 1.38
CA ARG A 70 1.47 14.17 2.34
C ARG A 70 1.81 13.09 3.37
N ARG A 71 0.79 12.37 3.87
CA ARG A 71 1.01 11.22 4.76
C ARG A 71 1.83 10.13 4.08
N LEU A 72 1.50 9.81 2.82
CA LEU A 72 2.23 8.84 2.02
C LEU A 72 3.69 9.28 1.82
N HIS A 73 3.94 10.55 1.50
CA HIS A 73 5.29 11.09 1.37
C HIS A 73 6.11 10.87 2.64
N ALA A 74 5.58 11.27 3.81
CA ALA A 74 6.24 11.07 5.10
C ALA A 74 6.49 9.58 5.41
N THR A 75 5.53 8.70 5.10
CA THR A 75 5.71 7.24 5.19
C THR A 75 6.90 6.77 4.35
N LEU A 76 6.98 7.20 3.09
CA LEU A 76 8.02 6.76 2.16
C LEU A 76 9.40 7.33 2.47
N THR A 77 9.49 8.61 2.86
CA THR A 77 10.78 9.29 3.05
C THR A 77 11.31 9.20 4.47
N GLU A 78 10.43 9.25 5.48
CA GLU A 78 10.83 9.21 6.89
C GLU A 78 10.79 7.78 7.41
N ARG A 79 9.61 7.15 7.41
CA ARG A 79 9.45 5.80 7.99
C ARG A 79 10.21 4.75 7.21
N TYR A 80 10.02 4.70 5.89
CA TYR A 80 10.76 3.75 5.05
C TYR A 80 12.21 4.20 4.81
N GLY A 81 12.53 5.46 5.11
CA GLY A 81 13.90 5.98 5.16
C GLY A 81 14.78 5.28 6.20
N GLU A 82 14.19 4.76 7.28
CA GLU A 82 14.92 4.06 8.35
C GLU A 82 15.38 2.65 7.96
N PHE A 83 14.81 2.06 6.91
CA PHE A 83 15.21 0.75 6.40
C PHE A 83 16.46 0.83 5.52
N ALA A 84 17.28 -0.22 5.62
CA ALA A 84 18.49 -0.38 4.82
C ALA A 84 18.16 -0.64 3.35
N ASP A 85 19.07 -0.28 2.44
CA ASP A 85 18.85 -0.43 1.00
C ASP A 85 18.64 -1.88 0.55
N ASP A 86 19.21 -2.84 1.27
CA ASP A 86 19.06 -4.29 1.04
C ASP A 86 17.76 -4.88 1.63
N THR A 87 16.89 -4.05 2.25
CA THR A 87 15.56 -4.47 2.69
C THR A 87 14.73 -4.84 1.46
N LEU A 88 14.20 -6.06 1.42
CA LEU A 88 13.28 -6.50 0.38
C LEU A 88 11.90 -5.90 0.63
N VAL A 89 11.27 -5.37 -0.41
CA VAL A 89 9.90 -4.82 -0.36
C VAL A 89 8.96 -5.74 -1.11
N ALA A 90 7.90 -6.19 -0.44
CA ALA A 90 6.79 -6.95 -1.01
C ALA A 90 5.49 -6.12 -0.94
N PRO A 91 4.92 -5.70 -2.08
CA PRO A 91 3.63 -5.00 -2.09
C PRO A 91 2.44 -5.95 -1.94
N ALA A 92 1.25 -5.39 -1.66
CA ALA A 92 0.00 -6.15 -1.77
C ALA A 92 -0.48 -6.31 -3.21
N HIS A 93 -0.20 -5.32 -4.08
CA HIS A 93 -0.58 -5.35 -5.49
C HIS A 93 0.61 -5.14 -6.43
N TYR A 94 0.46 -5.62 -7.66
CA TYR A 94 1.38 -5.36 -8.75
C TYR A 94 0.61 -5.14 -10.05
N GLY A 95 1.14 -4.26 -10.91
CA GLY A 95 0.62 -4.04 -12.25
C GLY A 95 0.95 -5.20 -13.20
N PRO A 96 0.22 -5.34 -14.32
CA PRO A 96 0.43 -6.40 -15.31
C PRO A 96 1.81 -6.36 -15.99
N ARG A 97 2.53 -5.23 -15.89
CA ARG A 97 3.89 -5.05 -16.42
C ARG A 97 4.98 -5.34 -15.41
N THR A 98 4.64 -5.55 -14.14
CA THR A 98 5.61 -5.94 -13.13
C THR A 98 6.01 -7.39 -13.36
N ALA A 99 7.32 -7.65 -13.42
CA ALA A 99 7.85 -9.00 -13.52
C ALA A 99 8.29 -9.48 -12.13
N PRO A 100 8.06 -10.76 -11.79
CA PRO A 100 8.65 -11.35 -10.59
C PRO A 100 10.15 -11.59 -10.78
N ASP A 101 10.84 -11.86 -9.68
CA ASP A 101 12.23 -12.32 -9.67
C ASP A 101 12.37 -13.78 -10.16
N GLU A 102 13.59 -14.31 -10.10
CA GLU A 102 13.91 -15.68 -10.54
C GLU A 102 13.20 -16.78 -9.73
N THR A 103 12.70 -16.46 -8.53
CA THR A 103 11.94 -17.37 -7.67
C THR A 103 10.44 -17.30 -7.92
N GLY A 104 9.98 -16.33 -8.73
CA GLY A 104 8.56 -16.05 -8.93
C GLY A 104 7.99 -15.07 -7.90
N ALA A 105 8.81 -14.48 -7.03
CA ALA A 105 8.39 -13.51 -6.04
C ALA A 105 8.35 -12.09 -6.61
N TYR A 106 7.32 -11.33 -6.23
CA TYR A 106 7.22 -9.92 -6.56
C TYR A 106 7.87 -9.09 -5.45
N VAL A 107 9.20 -9.01 -5.48
CA VAL A 107 9.99 -8.25 -4.52
C VAL A 107 11.08 -7.43 -5.22
N ALA A 108 11.52 -6.36 -4.56
CA ALA A 108 12.72 -5.61 -4.94
C ALA A 108 13.42 -5.05 -3.70
N GLU A 109 14.74 -4.87 -3.78
CA GLU A 109 15.50 -4.12 -2.78
C GLU A 109 15.05 -2.66 -2.73
N LEU A 110 14.88 -2.12 -1.52
CA LEU A 110 14.44 -0.75 -1.31
C LEU A 110 15.39 0.27 -1.96
N GLY A 111 16.70 0.01 -1.95
CA GLY A 111 17.70 0.83 -2.64
C GLY A 111 17.44 0.92 -4.15
N ALA A 112 17.14 -0.21 -4.79
CA ALA A 112 16.81 -0.25 -6.22
C ALA A 112 15.49 0.50 -6.52
N LEU A 113 14.53 0.46 -5.61
CA LEU A 113 13.31 1.28 -5.73
C LEU A 113 13.61 2.77 -5.58
N ARG A 114 14.46 3.18 -4.63
CA ARG A 114 14.91 4.58 -4.45
C ARG A 114 15.59 5.13 -5.71
N GLU A 115 16.37 4.31 -6.40
CA GLU A 115 17.03 4.71 -7.66
C GLU A 115 16.07 4.84 -8.84
N ARG A 116 15.08 3.94 -8.94
CA ARG A 116 14.22 3.82 -10.14
C ARG A 116 12.92 4.61 -10.03
N LEU A 117 12.37 4.77 -8.82
CA LEU A 117 11.12 5.47 -8.58
C LEU A 117 11.41 6.92 -8.20
N GLY A 118 11.33 7.82 -9.20
CA GLY A 118 11.53 9.26 -8.98
C GLY A 118 10.69 9.84 -7.84
N ALA A 119 9.49 9.28 -7.61
CA ALA A 119 8.60 9.65 -6.51
C ALA A 119 9.27 9.57 -5.12
N LEU A 120 10.22 8.64 -4.89
CA LEU A 120 10.91 8.49 -3.61
C LEU A 120 11.97 9.57 -3.34
N SER A 121 12.28 10.40 -4.33
CA SER A 121 13.26 11.48 -4.23
C SER A 121 12.64 12.89 -4.35
N MET A 122 11.32 12.97 -4.60
CA MET A 122 10.61 14.24 -4.70
C MET A 122 10.49 14.91 -3.33
N ASP A 123 10.54 16.25 -3.32
CA ASP A 123 10.04 16.99 -2.17
C ASP A 123 8.52 16.81 -2.03
N GLU A 124 7.97 17.11 -0.85
CA GLU A 124 6.56 16.89 -0.53
C GLU A 124 5.62 17.56 -1.56
N ALA A 125 5.92 18.80 -1.96
CA ALA A 125 5.06 19.56 -2.86
C ALA A 125 5.05 18.95 -4.28
N ALA A 126 6.22 18.56 -4.78
CA ALA A 126 6.35 17.87 -6.05
C ALA A 126 5.69 16.49 -6.02
N PHE A 127 5.84 15.76 -4.91
CA PHE A 127 5.22 14.45 -4.72
C PHE A 127 3.69 14.54 -4.74
N VAL A 128 3.11 15.45 -3.94
CA VAL A 128 1.65 15.67 -3.90
C VAL A 128 1.13 16.05 -5.28
N SER A 129 1.82 16.96 -5.98
CA SER A 129 1.43 17.32 -7.34
C SER A 129 1.51 16.13 -8.30
N PHE A 130 2.54 15.30 -8.20
CA PHE A 130 2.72 14.12 -9.04
C PHE A 130 1.59 13.12 -8.84
N VAL A 131 1.33 12.66 -7.61
CA VAL A 131 0.34 11.62 -7.34
C VAL A 131 -1.09 12.08 -7.58
N CYS A 132 -1.41 13.36 -7.39
CA CYS A 132 -2.76 13.89 -7.61
C CYS A 132 -3.03 14.27 -9.08
N SER A 133 -2.02 14.29 -9.96
CA SER A 133 -2.18 14.81 -11.33
C SER A 133 -2.72 13.82 -12.36
N ASP A 134 -2.55 12.51 -12.14
CA ASP A 134 -2.91 11.46 -13.11
C ASP A 134 -3.50 10.21 -12.43
N MET A 135 -4.37 10.40 -11.44
CA MET A 135 -5.01 9.28 -10.74
C MET A 135 -5.96 8.53 -11.70
N PRO A 136 -5.85 7.19 -11.78
CA PRO A 136 -6.78 6.41 -12.59
C PRO A 136 -8.20 6.50 -12.02
N PRO A 137 -9.24 6.19 -12.84
CA PRO A 137 -10.60 6.08 -12.35
C PRO A 137 -10.67 5.19 -11.10
N ARG A 138 -11.54 5.54 -10.14
CA ARG A 138 -11.75 4.69 -8.96
C ARG A 138 -12.31 3.33 -9.39
N PRO A 139 -11.91 2.23 -8.74
CA PRO A 139 -12.48 0.92 -9.03
C PRO A 139 -14.00 0.93 -8.80
N ALA A 140 -14.79 0.28 -9.65
CA ALA A 140 -16.25 0.38 -9.58
C ALA A 140 -16.85 -0.12 -8.25
N ASN A 141 -16.17 -1.04 -7.57
CA ASN A 141 -16.67 -1.72 -6.38
C ASN A 141 -16.01 -1.26 -5.07
N TYR A 142 -15.13 -0.24 -5.10
CA TYR A 142 -14.28 0.11 -3.94
C TYR A 142 -15.07 0.41 -2.67
N GLU A 143 -16.16 1.17 -2.75
CA GLU A 143 -17.03 1.48 -1.59
C GLU A 143 -17.67 0.22 -1.01
N ARG A 144 -18.11 -0.71 -1.85
CA ARG A 144 -18.69 -1.99 -1.42
C ARG A 144 -17.65 -2.83 -0.69
N ILE A 145 -16.42 -2.89 -1.22
CA ILE A 145 -15.29 -3.59 -0.61
C ILE A 145 -14.94 -2.98 0.75
N ILE A 146 -14.82 -1.65 0.84
CA ILE A 146 -14.52 -0.94 2.10
C ILE A 146 -15.57 -1.25 3.16
N GLU A 147 -16.86 -1.11 2.84
CA GLU A 147 -17.94 -1.37 3.80
C GLU A 147 -17.98 -2.84 4.25
N THR A 148 -17.69 -3.79 3.35
CA THR A 148 -17.56 -5.20 3.70
C THR A 148 -16.35 -5.47 4.61
N ASN A 149 -15.18 -4.90 4.30
CA ASN A 149 -13.97 -5.06 5.12
C ASN A 149 -14.12 -4.46 6.52
N LEU A 150 -14.94 -3.41 6.66
CA LEU A 150 -15.28 -2.82 7.96
C LEU A 150 -16.31 -3.64 8.76
N GLY A 151 -16.87 -4.69 8.16
CA GLY A 151 -17.90 -5.56 8.73
C GLY A 151 -19.32 -4.99 8.66
N ARG A 152 -19.52 -3.87 7.94
CA ARG A 152 -20.82 -3.18 7.84
C ARG A 152 -21.75 -3.83 6.82
N ASN A 153 -21.17 -4.52 5.83
CA ASN A 153 -21.87 -5.33 4.83
C ASN A 153 -21.32 -6.77 4.83
N SER A 154 -22.14 -7.73 4.44
CA SER A 154 -21.70 -9.10 4.17
C SER A 154 -21.84 -9.42 2.68
N LEU A 155 -20.89 -10.20 2.15
CA LEU A 155 -20.92 -10.75 0.80
C LEU A 155 -20.94 -12.27 0.91
N THR A 156 -21.63 -12.93 -0.01
CA THR A 156 -21.40 -14.36 -0.26
C THR A 156 -20.04 -14.57 -0.93
N ASP A 157 -19.49 -15.78 -0.86
CA ASP A 157 -18.20 -16.10 -1.51
C ASP A 157 -18.20 -15.81 -3.02
N GLU A 158 -19.34 -16.01 -3.68
CA GLU A 158 -19.54 -15.69 -5.10
C GLU A 158 -19.49 -14.19 -5.35
N GLU A 159 -20.23 -13.39 -4.57
CA GLU A 159 -20.19 -11.94 -4.66
C GLU A 159 -18.82 -11.36 -4.31
N ALA A 160 -18.14 -11.93 -3.31
CA ALA A 160 -16.78 -11.54 -2.93
C ALA A 160 -15.83 -11.74 -4.12
N PHE A 161 -15.90 -12.88 -4.79
CA PHE A 161 -15.11 -13.14 -5.99
C PHE A 161 -15.43 -12.15 -7.12
N GLU A 162 -16.71 -11.84 -7.37
CA GLU A 162 -17.10 -10.87 -8.40
C GLU A 162 -16.61 -9.44 -8.11
N VAL A 163 -16.67 -8.99 -6.85
CA VAL A 163 -16.20 -7.64 -6.51
C VAL A 163 -14.68 -7.52 -6.61
N GLU A 164 -13.94 -8.60 -6.34
CA GLU A 164 -12.49 -8.68 -6.45
C GLU A 164 -11.99 -8.78 -7.90
N LEU A 165 -12.80 -9.32 -8.82
CA LEU A 165 -12.47 -9.39 -10.25
C LEU A 165 -12.49 -8.03 -10.98
N GLY A 166 -13.01 -6.98 -10.33
CA GLY A 166 -12.98 -5.62 -10.88
C GLY A 166 -11.55 -5.08 -11.04
N PRO A 167 -11.34 -4.01 -11.83
CA PRO A 167 -10.03 -3.36 -11.93
C PRO A 167 -9.73 -2.59 -10.62
N ASN A 168 -9.40 -3.32 -9.56
CA ASN A 168 -8.98 -2.79 -8.26
C ASN A 168 -7.52 -2.34 -8.37
N ASN A 169 -7.29 -1.22 -9.06
CA ASN A 169 -5.95 -0.65 -9.22
C ASN A 169 -5.66 0.36 -8.11
N CYS A 170 -4.76 -0.02 -7.20
CA CYS A 170 -4.29 0.79 -6.07
C CYS A 170 -3.08 1.69 -6.43
N ALA A 171 -2.53 1.60 -7.65
CA ALA A 171 -1.40 2.42 -8.08
C ALA A 171 -1.82 3.84 -8.49
N ALA A 172 -0.96 4.83 -8.20
CA ALA A 172 -1.19 6.24 -8.55
C ALA A 172 -1.12 6.54 -10.05
N THR A 173 -0.49 5.68 -10.87
CA THR A 173 -0.32 5.90 -12.30
C THR A 173 -1.00 4.83 -13.13
N SER A 174 -1.73 5.25 -14.17
CA SER A 174 -2.36 4.37 -15.17
C SER A 174 -1.36 3.50 -15.95
N GLU A 175 -0.09 3.90 -15.96
CA GLU A 175 1.02 3.22 -16.62
C GLU A 175 1.79 2.21 -15.72
N ALA A 176 1.30 1.85 -14.53
CA ALA A 176 1.94 0.81 -13.70
C ALA A 176 1.61 -0.62 -14.16
#